data_AF-A0A7J8UA60-F1
#
_entry.id   AF-A0A7J8UA60-F1
#
_cell.length_a   1.000
_cell.length_b   1.000
_cell.length_c   1.000
_cell.angle_alpha   90.00
_cell.angle_beta   90.00
_cell.angle_gamma   90.00
#
_symmetry.space_group_name_H-M   'P 1'
#
loop_
_entity.id
_entity.type
_entity.pdbx_description
1 polymer ?
#
loop_
_entity_poly.entity_id
_entity_poly.type
_entity_poly.pdbx_seq_one_letter_code
_entity_poly.pdbx_strand_id
1 'polypeptide(L)'
;MKENYSKNLTTYVTENGYTEKSNDSISISEALKDQSRIEFLQKHLHQLQTAIRNDVNVKGYFYYSLVDSFEWGEAYTVRYVLYHVDFKN
;
A
#
# COMPACT_ATOMS: atom_id res chain seq x y z
N MET A 1 7.20 -9.64 -16.19
CA MET A 1 7.58 -8.36 -16.85
C MET A 1 8.94 -8.44 -17.51
N LYS A 2 10.04 -8.61 -16.76
CA LYS A 2 11.41 -8.68 -17.31
C LYS A 2 11.62 -9.76 -18.39
N GLU A 3 10.97 -10.90 -18.28
CA GLU A 3 11.11 -12.03 -19.22
C GLU A 3 10.23 -11.91 -20.47
N ASN A 4 9.10 -11.21 -20.36
CA ASN A 4 8.05 -11.19 -21.38
C ASN A 4 7.96 -9.86 -22.14
N TYR A 5 8.70 -8.84 -21.70
CA TYR A 5 8.72 -7.49 -22.27
C TYR A 5 10.17 -7.02 -22.42
N SER A 6 10.39 -5.84 -23.02
CA SER A 6 11.73 -5.31 -23.29
C SER A 6 12.66 -5.38 -22.08
N LYS A 7 13.87 -5.91 -22.30
CA LYS A 7 14.86 -6.26 -21.26
C LYS A 7 15.22 -5.11 -20.30
N ASN A 8 15.06 -3.85 -20.73
CA ASN A 8 15.35 -2.65 -19.94
C ASN A 8 14.10 -1.78 -19.69
N LEU A 9 12.90 -2.36 -19.73
CA LEU A 9 11.66 -1.62 -19.49
C LEU A 9 11.72 -0.88 -18.14
N THR A 10 11.67 0.44 -18.21
CA THR A 10 11.57 1.28 -17.01
C THR A 10 10.22 1.02 -16.35
N THR A 11 10.26 0.59 -15.10
CA THR A 11 9.09 0.13 -14.35
C THR A 11 8.88 1.00 -13.12
N TYR A 12 7.63 1.29 -12.82
CA TYR A 12 7.20 1.90 -11.56
C TYR A 12 6.15 1.00 -10.93
N VAL A 13 6.24 0.78 -9.62
CA VAL A 13 5.12 0.22 -8.85
C VAL A 13 4.21 1.39 -8.52
N THR A 14 3.15 1.55 -9.30
CA THR A 14 2.24 2.71 -9.19
C THR A 14 1.27 2.57 -8.03
N GLU A 15 0.94 1.33 -7.64
CA GLU A 15 0.05 1.05 -6.52
C GLU A 15 0.46 -0.25 -5.82
N ASN A 16 0.55 -0.19 -4.51
CA ASN A 16 0.64 -1.35 -3.62
C ASN A 16 0.12 -0.92 -2.24
N GLY A 17 -0.82 -1.68 -1.68
CA GLY A 17 -1.58 -1.24 -0.51
C GLY A 17 -2.04 -2.39 0.35
N TYR A 18 -2.32 -2.09 1.63
CA TYR A 18 -2.88 -3.04 2.58
C TYR A 18 -4.11 -2.45 3.22
N THR A 19 -5.20 -3.22 3.20
CA THR A 19 -6.49 -2.81 3.73
C THR A 19 -6.85 -3.51 5.01
N GLU A 20 -7.50 -2.77 5.89
CA GLU A 20 -8.19 -3.30 7.06
C GLU A 20 -9.63 -2.80 7.07
N LYS A 21 -10.56 -3.63 7.54
CA LYS A 21 -11.94 -3.20 7.73
C LYS A 21 -12.00 -2.13 8.82
N SER A 22 -12.75 -1.07 8.56
CA SER A 22 -13.09 -0.09 9.57
C SER A 22 -13.87 -0.78 10.70
N ASN A 23 -13.51 -0.45 11.93
CA ASN A 23 -14.21 -0.91 13.12
C ASN A 23 -14.54 0.27 14.02
N ASP A 24 -15.80 0.69 13.99
CA ASP A 24 -16.31 1.81 14.79
C ASP A 24 -16.39 1.51 16.29
N SER A 25 -16.18 0.25 16.69
CA SER A 25 -16.21 -0.16 18.10
C SER A 25 -14.87 0.05 18.83
N ILE A 26 -13.80 0.41 18.11
CA ILE A 26 -12.48 0.67 18.70
C ILE A 26 -12.12 2.16 18.63
N SER A 27 -11.32 2.62 19.60
CA SER A 27 -10.83 4.01 19.60
C SER A 27 -9.89 4.27 18.41
N ILE A 28 -9.78 5.53 17.97
CA ILE A 28 -8.81 5.94 16.94
C ILE A 28 -7.38 5.54 17.35
N SER A 29 -7.00 5.70 18.62
CA SER A 29 -5.67 5.31 19.10
C SER A 29 -5.39 3.81 18.95
N GLU A 30 -6.42 2.97 18.99
CA GLU A 30 -6.28 1.54 18.75
C GLU A 30 -6.27 1.25 17.24
N ALA A 31 -7.12 1.93 16.48
CA ALA A 31 -7.19 1.81 15.03
C ALA A 31 -5.88 2.22 14.32
N LEU A 32 -5.09 3.12 14.91
CA LEU A 32 -3.77 3.55 14.40
C LEU A 32 -2.64 2.54 14.67
N LYS A 33 -2.91 1.43 15.38
CA LYS A 33 -1.92 0.36 15.60
C LYS A 33 -1.82 -0.57 14.40
N ASP A 34 -1.33 -0.03 13.29
CA ASP A 34 -1.34 -0.64 11.96
C ASP A 34 -0.20 -1.64 11.71
N GLN A 35 0.06 -2.55 12.65
CA GLN A 35 1.18 -3.49 12.57
C GLN A 35 1.13 -4.37 11.31
N SER A 36 -0.06 -4.82 10.91
CA SER A 36 -0.27 -5.62 9.70
C SER A 36 0.15 -4.86 8.44
N ARG A 37 -0.16 -3.56 8.36
CA ARG A 37 0.22 -2.68 7.25
C ARG A 37 1.73 -2.47 7.20
N ILE A 38 2.36 -2.25 8.36
CA ILE A 38 3.82 -2.13 8.47
C ILE A 38 4.50 -3.41 7.96
N GLU A 39 4.06 -4.58 8.41
CA GLU A 39 4.62 -5.86 7.99
C GLU A 39 4.41 -6.11 6.50
N PHE A 40 3.23 -5.78 5.97
CA PHE A 40 2.93 -5.87 4.55
C PHE A 40 3.92 -5.02 3.74
N LEU A 41 4.11 -3.76 4.13
CA LEU A 41 4.98 -2.82 3.44
C LEU A 41 6.44 -3.28 3.49
N GLN A 42 6.92 -3.73 4.65
CA GLN A 42 8.27 -4.26 4.80
C GLN A 42 8.52 -5.47 3.89
N LYS A 43 7.57 -6.41 3.84
CA LYS A 43 7.66 -7.60 2.97
C LYS A 43 7.72 -7.22 1.49
N HIS A 44 6.89 -6.28 1.04
CA HIS A 44 6.85 -5.85 -0.36
C HIS A 44 8.07 -5.03 -0.76
N LEU A 45 8.52 -4.10 0.08
CA LEU A 45 9.74 -3.34 -0.17
C LEU A 45 10.98 -4.24 -0.19
N HIS A 46 11.03 -5.27 0.67
CA HIS A 46 12.10 -6.27 0.62
C HIS A 46 12.11 -7.03 -0.71
N GLN A 47 10.95 -7.46 -1.20
CA GLN A 47 10.86 -8.14 -2.50
C GLN A 47 11.17 -7.20 -3.67
N LEU A 48 10.77 -5.94 -3.59
CA LEU A 48 11.11 -4.92 -4.58
C LEU A 48 12.63 -4.70 -4.64
N GLN A 49 13.29 -4.63 -3.49
CA GLN A 49 14.75 -4.54 -3.40
C GLN A 49 15.40 -5.77 -4.04
N THR A 50 14.90 -6.97 -3.77
CA THR A 50 15.38 -8.21 -4.40
C THR A 50 15.21 -8.18 -5.92
N ALA A 51 14.07 -7.69 -6.43
CA ALA A 51 13.86 -7.52 -7.86
C ALA A 51 14.85 -6.53 -8.50
N ILE A 52 15.12 -5.40 -7.83
CA ILE A 52 16.13 -4.42 -8.26
C ILE A 52 17.52 -5.06 -8.30
N ARG A 53 17.89 -5.85 -7.28
CA ARG A 53 19.16 -6.61 -7.25
C ARG A 53 19.25 -7.66 -8.36
N ASN A 54 18.11 -8.20 -8.78
CA ASN A 54 17.99 -9.10 -9.93
C ASN A 54 17.81 -8.34 -11.25
N ASP A 55 18.28 -7.10 -11.31
CA ASP A 55 18.42 -6.30 -12.53
C ASP A 55 17.06 -5.98 -13.19
N VAL A 56 16.00 -5.83 -12.38
CA VAL A 56 14.74 -5.23 -12.82
C VAL A 56 14.86 -3.71 -12.71
N ASN A 57 14.61 -2.99 -13.80
CA ASN A 57 14.73 -1.53 -13.87
C ASN A 57 13.53 -0.81 -13.21
N VAL A 58 13.44 -0.89 -11.88
CA VAL A 58 12.42 -0.16 -11.09
C VAL A 58 12.93 1.24 -10.75
N LYS A 59 12.11 2.26 -10.96
CA LYS A 59 12.43 3.68 -10.70
C LYS A 59 11.58 4.35 -9.64
N GLY A 60 10.52 3.70 -9.18
CA GLY A 60 9.71 4.23 -8.09
C GLY A 60 8.71 3.22 -7.56
N TYR A 61 8.25 3.51 -6.35
CA TYR A 61 7.24 2.77 -5.63
C TYR A 61 6.29 3.79 -4.99
N PHE A 62 5.00 3.63 -5.26
CA PHE A 62 3.93 4.49 -4.78
C PHE A 62 2.95 3.62 -3.99
N TYR A 63 2.82 3.94 -2.70
CA TYR A 63 1.90 3.25 -1.82
C TYR A 63 0.47 3.72 -2.09
N TYR A 64 -0.46 2.77 -2.18
CA TYR A 64 -1.89 3.06 -2.23
C TYR A 64 -2.50 2.78 -0.84
N SER A 65 -3.01 3.77 -0.11
CA SER A 65 -3.11 5.19 -0.45
C SER A 65 -2.53 6.11 0.63
N LEU A 66 -2.25 7.35 0.24
CA LEU A 66 -1.72 8.37 1.15
C LEU A 66 -2.73 8.70 2.25
N VAL A 67 -3.99 8.94 1.88
CA VAL A 67 -5.07 9.34 2.78
C VAL A 67 -6.33 8.51 2.53
N ASP A 68 -7.21 8.44 3.53
CA ASP A 68 -8.53 7.78 3.41
C ASP A 68 -9.29 8.35 2.20
N SER A 69 -9.80 7.45 1.36
CA SER A 69 -10.55 7.77 0.15
C SER A 69 -11.75 6.85 -0.01
N PHE A 70 -12.64 7.21 -0.93
CA PHE A 70 -13.75 6.36 -1.32
C PHE A 70 -13.22 5.15 -2.11
N GLU A 71 -13.49 3.94 -1.61
CA GLU A 71 -13.04 2.68 -2.19
C GLU A 71 -14.19 1.95 -2.90
N TRP A 72 -14.57 2.44 -4.08
CA TRP A 72 -15.51 1.80 -5.01
C TRP A 72 -16.71 1.11 -4.33
N GLY A 73 -16.80 -0.22 -4.43
CA GLY A 73 -17.90 -1.01 -3.87
C GLY A 73 -17.92 -1.09 -2.34
N GLU A 74 -16.81 -0.77 -1.68
CA GLU A 74 -16.66 -0.75 -0.22
C GLU A 74 -16.88 0.65 0.36
N ALA A 75 -16.98 1.68 -0.47
CA ALA A 75 -17.14 3.07 -0.04
C ALA A 75 -16.12 3.45 1.06
N TYR A 76 -16.57 3.78 2.27
CA TYR A 76 -15.71 4.19 3.41
C TYR A 76 -15.57 3.11 4.48
N THR A 77 -15.94 1.86 4.19
CA THR A 77 -15.93 0.76 5.19
C THR A 77 -14.56 0.11 5.36
N VAL A 78 -13.56 0.53 4.58
CA VAL A 78 -12.21 -0.03 4.54
C VAL A 78 -11.15 1.07 4.59
N ARG A 79 -9.99 0.75 5.16
CA ARG A 79 -8.84 1.66 5.33
C ARG A 79 -7.59 1.10 4.69
N TYR A 80 -7.15 1.74 3.61
CA TYR A 80 -5.94 1.40 2.86
C TYR A 80 -4.69 2.20 3.27
N VAL A 81 -4.76 2.96 4.38
CA VAL A 81 -4.11 4.28 4.37
C VAL A 81 -2.94 4.41 5.32
N LEU A 82 -2.01 5.30 4.98
CA LEU A 82 -0.90 5.68 5.86
C LEU A 82 -1.32 6.78 6.84
N TYR A 83 -2.23 7.65 6.44
CA TYR A 83 -2.75 8.74 7.28
C TYR A 83 -4.26 8.62 7.38
N HIS A 84 -4.73 8.39 8.61
CA HIS A 84 -6.15 8.33 8.92
C HIS A 84 -6.81 9.71 8.81
N VAL A 85 -7.98 9.77 8.20
CA VAL A 85 -8.88 10.93 8.19
C VAL A 85 -10.06 10.66 9.11
N ASP A 86 -10.22 11.53 10.12
CA ASP A 86 -11.41 11.52 10.97
C ASP A 86 -12.55 12.26 10.24
N PHE A 87 -13.52 11.52 9.72
CA PHE A 87 -14.67 12.09 9.02
C PHE A 87 -15.78 12.61 9.96
N LYS A 88 -15.66 12.40 11.28
CA LYS A 88 -16.69 12.75 12.25
C LYS A 88 -16.48 14.13 12.91
N ASN A 89 -15.35 14.80 12.65
CA ASN A 89 -14.99 16.10 13.24
C ASN A 89 -14.56 17.11 12.17
#